data_AF-A0A3A5KXP1-F1
#
_entry.id   AF-A0A3A5KXP1-F1
#
_cell.length_a   1.000
_cell.length_b   1.000
_cell.length_c   1.000
_cell.angle_alpha   90.00
_cell.angle_beta   90.00
_cell.angle_gamma   90.00
#
_symmetry.space_group_name_H-M   'P 1'
#
loop_
_entity.id
_entity.type
_entity.pdbx_description
1 polymer ?
#
loop_
_entity_poly.entity_id
_entity_poly.type
_entity_poly.pdbx_seq_one_letter_code
_entity_poly.pdbx_strand_id
1 'polypeptide(L)'
;HITSSLPNNCQMYYAMKANSERTILDTISQYVEGFEVASQGEIAKGLAFKPANHIIFGGPGKTDEELRYAVSEGVQRIHVESMHELQRLNAILEDEDKTQHILLRVNLAGPFPNATLHMAGRPTQFGISEDEVDDVIEATLAMPNIHLDGFHFHSISN
;
A
#
# COMPACT_ATOMS: atom_id res chain seq x y z
N HIS A 1 -11.40 16.67 15.43
CA HIS A 1 -11.63 15.76 14.29
C HIS A 1 -10.89 14.44 14.56
N ILE A 2 -11.25 13.32 13.93
CA ILE A 2 -10.63 12.01 14.26
C ILE A 2 -9.10 12.01 14.07
N THR A 3 -8.60 12.87 13.19
CA THR A 3 -7.17 13.07 12.92
C THR A 3 -6.50 14.12 13.81
N SER A 4 -7.25 14.94 14.55
CA SER A 4 -6.66 16.04 15.35
C SER A 4 -5.91 15.56 16.60
N SER A 5 -6.04 14.29 16.96
CA SER A 5 -5.28 13.67 18.06
C SER A 5 -4.02 12.96 17.58
N LEU A 6 -3.78 12.89 16.26
CA LEU A 6 -2.62 12.21 15.71
C LEU A 6 -1.37 13.11 15.84
N PRO A 7 -0.17 12.52 15.98
CA PRO A 7 1.09 13.27 15.92
C PRO A 7 1.25 14.03 14.59
N ASN A 8 2.01 15.13 14.60
CA ASN A 8 2.20 15.99 13.42
C ASN A 8 2.80 15.27 12.19
N ASN A 9 3.48 14.15 12.39
CA ASN A 9 4.09 13.32 11.35
C ASN A 9 3.22 12.12 10.95
N CYS A 10 1.92 12.18 11.20
CA CYS A 10 0.98 11.12 10.87
C CYS A 10 0.03 11.55 9.76
N GLN A 11 -0.05 10.74 8.71
CA GLN A 11 -1.04 10.88 7.65
C GLN A 11 -2.07 9.77 7.82
N MET A 12 -3.35 10.13 7.86
CA MET A 12 -4.44 9.16 7.94
C MET A 12 -4.94 8.83 6.55
N TYR A 13 -4.93 7.55 6.18
CA TYR A 13 -5.54 7.04 4.97
C TYR A 13 -6.73 6.16 5.33
N TYR A 14 -7.88 6.39 4.70
CA TYR A 14 -9.07 5.56 4.90
C TYR A 14 -9.01 4.32 4.02
N ALA A 15 -9.12 3.13 4.62
CA ALA A 15 -9.18 1.87 3.89
C ALA A 15 -10.53 1.73 3.17
N MET A 16 -10.54 1.88 1.84
CA MET A 16 -11.78 1.94 1.05
C MET A 16 -12.61 0.65 1.12
N LYS A 17 -11.94 -0.49 1.32
CA LYS A 17 -12.58 -1.80 1.55
C LYS A 17 -13.53 -1.85 2.76
N ALA A 18 -13.36 -0.95 3.74
CA ALA A 18 -14.25 -0.90 4.91
C ALA A 18 -15.67 -0.47 4.52
N ASN A 19 -15.79 0.56 3.69
CA ASN A 19 -17.04 0.98 3.06
C ASN A 19 -16.71 1.99 1.95
N SER A 20 -17.04 1.64 0.71
CA SER A 20 -16.79 2.47 -0.47
C SER A 20 -18.03 3.26 -0.93
N GLU A 21 -19.08 3.35 -0.14
CA GLU A 21 -20.26 4.14 -0.49
C GLU A 21 -19.90 5.63 -0.66
N ARG A 22 -20.46 6.29 -1.68
CA ARG A 22 -20.08 7.65 -2.11
C ARG A 22 -20.26 8.68 -1.00
N THR A 23 -21.38 8.65 -0.28
CA THR A 23 -21.69 9.58 0.82
C THR A 23 -20.70 9.43 1.97
N ILE A 24 -20.29 8.20 2.29
CA ILE A 24 -19.23 7.94 3.29
C ILE A 24 -17.89 8.50 2.83
N LEU A 25 -17.48 8.21 1.59
CA LEU A 25 -16.22 8.69 1.03
C LEU A 25 -16.16 10.22 0.94
N ASP A 26 -17.25 10.85 0.52
CA ASP A 26 -17.37 12.31 0.48
C ASP A 26 -17.23 12.93 1.88
N THR A 27 -17.93 12.36 2.86
CA THR A 27 -17.88 12.82 4.25
C THR A 27 -16.48 12.68 4.85
N ILE A 28 -15.83 11.52 4.66
CA ILE A 28 -14.52 11.25 5.27
C ILE A 28 -13.38 11.99 4.58
N SER A 29 -13.52 12.32 3.29
CA SER A 29 -12.50 13.04 2.51
C SER A 29 -12.09 14.38 3.11
N GLN A 30 -12.94 14.97 3.96
CA GLN A 30 -12.67 16.21 4.68
C GLN A 30 -11.70 16.05 5.87
N TYR A 31 -11.43 14.81 6.29
CA TYR A 31 -10.70 14.52 7.52
C TYR A 31 -9.45 13.66 7.34
N VAL A 32 -9.28 13.03 6.18
CA VAL A 32 -8.17 12.12 5.87
C VAL A 32 -7.30 12.71 4.77
N GLU A 33 -6.05 12.25 4.72
CA GLU A 33 -5.09 12.62 3.66
C GLU A 33 -5.51 11.99 2.32
N GLY A 34 -6.09 10.80 2.38
CA GLY A 34 -6.31 9.97 1.21
C GLY A 34 -6.97 8.65 1.50
N PHE A 35 -6.91 7.77 0.52
CA PHE A 35 -7.50 6.43 0.57
C PHE A 35 -6.42 5.35 0.39
N GLU A 36 -6.53 4.28 1.19
CA GLU A 36 -5.88 3.01 0.89
C GLU A 36 -6.83 2.19 0.01
N VAL A 37 -6.34 1.75 -1.14
CA VAL A 37 -7.11 1.03 -2.16
C VAL A 37 -6.43 -0.29 -2.50
N ALA A 38 -7.19 -1.23 -3.05
CA ALA A 38 -6.73 -2.58 -3.39
C ALA A 38 -7.03 -3.00 -4.84
N SER A 39 -7.49 -2.09 -5.69
CA SER A 39 -7.69 -2.35 -7.12
C SER A 39 -7.66 -1.06 -7.95
N GLN A 40 -7.45 -1.19 -9.27
CA GLN A 40 -7.57 -0.08 -10.22
C GLN A 40 -8.92 0.65 -10.18
N GLY A 41 -10.03 -0.08 -10.00
CA GLY A 41 -11.36 0.53 -9.87
C GLY A 41 -11.48 1.41 -8.62
N GLU A 42 -10.83 1.02 -7.52
CA GLU A 42 -10.78 1.82 -6.30
C GLU A 42 -9.83 3.02 -6.41
N ILE A 43 -8.70 2.90 -7.14
CA ILE A 43 -7.83 4.05 -7.47
C ILE A 43 -8.67 5.14 -8.17
N ALA A 44 -9.33 4.78 -9.27
CA ALA A 44 -10.15 5.71 -10.05
C ALA A 44 -11.26 6.36 -9.19
N LYS A 45 -11.88 5.55 -8.32
CA LYS A 45 -12.92 6.02 -7.41
C LYS A 45 -12.38 6.97 -6.35
N GLY A 46 -11.25 6.66 -5.73
CA GLY A 46 -10.64 7.48 -4.67
C GLY A 46 -10.19 8.85 -5.17
N LEU A 47 -9.60 8.92 -6.36
CA LEU A 47 -9.12 10.17 -6.96
C LEU A 47 -10.23 11.20 -7.21
N ALA A 48 -11.48 10.76 -7.31
CA ALA A 48 -12.64 11.60 -7.56
C ALA A 48 -13.11 12.40 -6.33
N PHE A 49 -12.68 12.04 -5.12
CA PHE A 49 -13.07 12.73 -3.89
C PHE A 49 -12.03 13.81 -3.53
N LYS A 50 -12.51 14.94 -3.00
CA LYS A 50 -11.67 16.08 -2.59
C LYS A 50 -12.17 16.60 -1.24
N PRO A 51 -11.28 17.04 -0.32
CA PRO A 51 -9.86 17.33 -0.56
C PRO A 51 -8.93 16.12 -0.56
N ALA A 52 -9.32 14.98 0.02
CA ALA A 52 -8.51 13.75 0.05
C ALA A 52 -8.16 13.24 -1.36
N ASN A 53 -6.99 13.60 -1.87
CA ASN A 53 -6.52 13.30 -3.22
C ASN A 53 -5.30 12.37 -3.25
N HIS A 54 -4.83 11.91 -2.09
CA HIS A 54 -3.77 10.92 -2.02
C HIS A 54 -4.35 9.50 -2.07
N ILE A 55 -3.64 8.61 -2.74
CA ILE A 55 -3.93 7.19 -2.91
C ILE A 55 -2.67 6.42 -2.53
N ILE A 56 -2.85 5.41 -1.69
CA ILE A 56 -1.84 4.37 -1.47
C ILE A 56 -2.42 3.03 -1.91
N PHE A 57 -1.66 2.29 -2.72
CA PHE A 57 -2.16 1.10 -3.39
C PHE A 57 -1.60 -0.17 -2.74
N GLY A 58 -2.43 -0.82 -1.93
CA GLY A 58 -2.17 -2.13 -1.34
C GLY A 58 -2.82 -3.27 -2.12
N GLY A 59 -2.83 -4.45 -1.52
CA GLY A 59 -3.49 -5.64 -2.06
C GLY A 59 -2.49 -6.60 -2.72
N PRO A 60 -2.60 -7.90 -2.45
CA PRO A 60 -1.71 -8.89 -3.06
C PRO A 60 -2.09 -9.10 -4.52
N GLY A 61 -1.11 -9.45 -5.35
CA GLY A 61 -1.37 -9.93 -6.71
C GLY A 61 -1.73 -8.85 -7.73
N LYS A 62 -1.18 -7.64 -7.58
CA LYS A 62 -1.38 -6.55 -8.56
C LYS A 62 -0.93 -6.99 -9.95
N THR A 63 -1.78 -6.76 -10.94
CA THR A 63 -1.49 -7.03 -12.36
C THR A 63 -0.59 -5.94 -12.96
N ASP A 64 0.05 -6.22 -14.10
CA ASP A 64 0.88 -5.20 -14.78
C ASP A 64 0.03 -4.01 -15.24
N GLU A 65 -1.22 -4.29 -15.63
CA GLU A 65 -2.20 -3.25 -15.98
C GLU A 65 -2.49 -2.33 -14.78
N GLU A 66 -2.75 -2.91 -13.60
CA GLU A 66 -2.99 -2.12 -12.39
C GLU A 66 -1.76 -1.34 -11.93
N LEU A 67 -0.55 -1.91 -12.06
CA LEU A 67 0.69 -1.22 -11.74
C LEU A 67 0.95 -0.05 -12.68
N ARG A 68 0.81 -0.25 -14.00
CA ARG A 68 0.91 0.82 -15.01
C ARG A 68 -0.11 1.92 -14.76
N TYR A 69 -1.35 1.54 -14.45
CA TYR A 69 -2.41 2.49 -14.14
C TYR A 69 -2.11 3.31 -12.88
N ALA A 70 -1.66 2.66 -11.81
CA ALA A 70 -1.27 3.33 -10.57
C ALA A 70 -0.16 4.36 -10.80
N VAL A 71 0.86 3.97 -11.58
CA VAL A 71 1.98 4.84 -11.95
C VAL A 71 1.50 6.01 -12.84
N SER A 72 0.60 5.79 -13.80
CA SER A 72 0.09 6.85 -14.68
C SER A 72 -0.80 7.86 -13.95
N GLU A 73 -1.57 7.41 -12.97
CA GLU A 73 -2.46 8.27 -12.18
C GLU A 73 -1.76 8.99 -11.01
N GLY A 74 -0.45 8.74 -10.81
CA GLY A 74 0.33 9.38 -9.76
C GLY A 74 -0.04 8.91 -8.36
N VAL A 75 -0.30 7.61 -8.18
CA VAL A 75 -0.46 6.99 -6.87
C VAL A 75 0.77 7.27 -6.00
N GLN A 76 0.55 7.82 -4.81
CA GLN A 76 1.63 8.34 -3.96
C GLN A 76 2.56 7.22 -3.50
N ARG A 77 2.02 6.06 -3.11
CA ARG A 77 2.81 4.89 -2.71
C ARG A 77 2.18 3.59 -3.16
N ILE A 78 2.99 2.67 -3.67
CA ILE A 78 2.58 1.29 -3.91
C ILE A 78 3.14 0.41 -2.80
N HIS A 79 2.28 -0.38 -2.14
CA HIS A 79 2.73 -1.38 -1.17
C HIS A 79 3.17 -2.63 -1.93
N VAL A 80 4.47 -2.80 -2.09
CA VAL A 80 5.06 -3.96 -2.76
C VAL A 80 4.97 -5.18 -1.85
N GLU A 81 4.38 -6.25 -2.37
CA GLU A 81 4.09 -7.46 -1.58
C GLU A 81 5.00 -8.66 -1.89
N SER A 82 5.91 -8.56 -2.89
CA SER A 82 6.88 -9.61 -3.19
C SER A 82 8.06 -9.08 -4.03
N MET A 83 9.17 -9.82 -4.05
CA MET A 83 10.29 -9.55 -4.96
C MET A 83 9.85 -9.56 -6.44
N HIS A 84 8.94 -10.46 -6.82
CA HIS A 84 8.43 -10.53 -8.19
C HIS A 84 7.60 -9.29 -8.56
N GLU A 85 6.78 -8.78 -7.65
CA GLU A 85 6.05 -7.52 -7.85
C GLU A 85 7.01 -6.32 -7.96
N LEU A 86 8.06 -6.28 -7.13
CA LEU A 86 9.11 -5.26 -7.21
C LEU A 86 9.78 -5.23 -8.59
N GLN A 87 10.21 -6.39 -9.08
CA GLN A 87 10.87 -6.54 -10.38
C GLN A 87 9.97 -6.09 -11.53
N ARG A 88 8.69 -6.49 -11.51
CA ARG A 88 7.69 -6.08 -12.51
C ARG A 88 7.45 -4.57 -12.48
N LEU A 89 7.30 -3.99 -11.29
CA LEU A 89 7.15 -2.54 -11.14
C LEU A 89 8.37 -1.79 -11.66
N ASN A 90 9.60 -2.23 -11.34
CA ASN A 90 10.81 -1.60 -11.85
C ASN A 90 10.89 -1.64 -13.38
N ALA A 91 10.61 -2.79 -14.00
CA ALA A 91 10.58 -2.90 -15.46
C ALA A 91 9.55 -1.96 -16.11
N ILE A 92 8.36 -1.83 -15.50
CA ILE A 92 7.33 -0.86 -15.93
C ILE A 92 7.86 0.58 -15.88
N LEU A 93 8.57 0.93 -14.80
CA LEU A 93 9.09 2.28 -14.60
C LEU A 93 10.26 2.62 -15.54
N GLU A 94 11.11 1.63 -15.84
CA GLU A 94 12.16 1.75 -16.86
C GLU A 94 11.57 1.96 -18.26
N ASP A 95 10.55 1.18 -18.64
CA ASP A 95 9.85 1.31 -19.92
C ASP A 95 9.19 2.69 -20.09
N GLU A 96 8.70 3.28 -18.99
CA GLU A 96 7.93 4.52 -18.98
C GLU A 96 8.74 5.77 -18.62
N ASP A 97 10.06 5.63 -18.34
CA ASP A 97 10.94 6.70 -17.85
C ASP A 97 10.34 7.44 -16.63
N LYS A 98 9.85 6.67 -15.66
CA LYS A 98 9.19 7.17 -14.44
C LYS A 98 9.89 6.69 -13.18
N THR A 99 9.51 7.28 -12.06
CA THR A 99 9.92 6.85 -10.72
C THR A 99 8.69 6.61 -9.86
N GLN A 100 8.82 5.75 -8.85
CA GLN A 100 7.72 5.45 -7.93
C GLN A 100 8.21 5.28 -6.50
N HIS A 101 7.50 5.91 -5.57
CA HIS A 101 7.67 5.68 -4.14
C HIS A 101 6.93 4.41 -3.73
N ILE A 102 7.59 3.56 -2.93
CA ILE A 102 7.05 2.29 -2.47
C ILE A 102 7.16 2.14 -0.97
N LEU A 103 6.30 1.28 -0.42
CA LEU A 103 6.47 0.68 0.89
C LEU A 103 6.61 -0.83 0.71
N LEU A 104 7.52 -1.47 1.43
CA LEU A 104 7.57 -2.93 1.49
C LEU A 104 6.52 -3.41 2.50
N ARG A 105 5.54 -4.19 2.06
CA ARG A 105 4.58 -4.82 2.98
C ARG A 105 5.24 -6.05 3.58
N VAL A 106 5.48 -6.04 4.89
CA VAL A 106 6.17 -7.13 5.58
C VAL A 106 5.19 -8.02 6.32
N ASN A 107 5.33 -9.32 6.14
CA ASN A 107 4.63 -10.35 6.89
C ASN A 107 5.50 -10.78 8.08
N LEU A 108 5.26 -10.17 9.25
CA LEU A 108 6.03 -10.42 10.47
C LEU A 108 5.83 -11.85 10.99
N ALA A 109 6.93 -12.54 11.28
CA ALA A 109 6.98 -13.87 11.85
C ALA A 109 6.92 -13.80 13.39
N GLY A 110 5.78 -13.41 13.97
CA GLY A 110 5.65 -13.30 15.43
C GLY A 110 4.24 -13.51 15.98
N PRO A 111 4.08 -13.95 17.24
CA PRO A 111 2.76 -14.15 17.81
C PRO A 111 2.09 -12.80 18.08
N PHE A 112 0.92 -12.57 17.48
CA PHE A 112 0.05 -11.45 17.82
C PHE A 112 -0.63 -11.68 19.19
N PRO A 113 -0.85 -10.63 20.02
CA PRO A 113 -1.43 -10.79 21.36
C PRO A 113 -2.86 -11.38 21.28
N ASN A 114 -3.08 -12.48 21.99
CA ASN A 114 -4.34 -13.19 22.26
C ASN A 114 -5.49 -12.99 21.24
N ALA A 115 -5.29 -13.44 20.00
CA ALA A 115 -6.40 -13.82 19.14
C ALA A 115 -6.81 -15.26 19.46
N THR A 116 -8.11 -15.53 19.59
CA THR A 116 -8.71 -16.81 20.02
C THR A 116 -8.42 -17.99 19.08
N LEU A 117 -7.67 -17.77 17.99
CA LEU A 117 -7.16 -18.76 17.06
C LEU A 117 -5.68 -18.43 16.76
N HIS A 118 -4.77 -19.24 17.29
CA HIS A 118 -3.34 -19.12 17.01
C HIS A 118 -3.00 -19.81 15.68
N MET A 119 -2.49 -19.04 14.72
CA MET A 119 -1.89 -19.52 13.46
C MET A 119 -0.56 -18.81 13.16
N ALA A 120 0.31 -18.62 14.16
CA ALA A 120 1.66 -18.12 13.88
C ALA A 120 2.39 -19.08 12.89
N GLY A 121 3.20 -18.52 11.98
CA GLY A 121 4.08 -19.31 11.10
C GLY A 121 3.42 -19.92 9.85
N ARG A 122 2.28 -19.40 9.38
CA ARG A 122 1.71 -19.83 8.09
C ARG A 122 2.09 -18.86 6.97
N PRO A 123 2.59 -19.35 5.82
CA PRO A 123 2.70 -18.56 4.61
C PRO A 123 1.35 -17.89 4.34
N THR A 124 1.34 -16.58 4.23
CA THR A 124 0.17 -15.86 3.76
C THR A 124 0.42 -15.40 2.34
N GLN A 125 -0.64 -15.18 1.57
CA GLN A 125 -0.54 -14.56 0.25
C GLN A 125 -0.18 -13.06 0.33
N PHE A 126 0.04 -12.50 1.52
CA PHE A 126 0.21 -11.08 1.76
C PHE A 126 1.62 -10.78 2.25
N GLY A 127 2.24 -9.79 1.62
CA GLY A 127 3.54 -9.26 2.01
C GLY A 127 4.73 -10.20 1.82
N ILE A 128 5.91 -9.60 1.95
CA ILE A 128 7.23 -10.22 1.91
C ILE A 128 7.47 -10.91 3.25
N SER A 129 7.98 -12.15 3.23
CA SER A 129 8.34 -12.87 4.45
C SER A 129 9.43 -12.10 5.19
N GLU A 130 9.36 -12.03 6.52
CA GLU A 130 10.33 -11.26 7.34
C GLU A 130 11.80 -11.63 7.03
N ASP A 131 12.07 -12.90 6.72
CA ASP A 131 13.39 -13.41 6.34
C ASP A 131 13.86 -13.00 4.93
N GLU A 132 12.96 -12.56 4.07
CA GLU A 132 13.26 -12.09 2.70
C GLU A 132 13.41 -10.56 2.63
N VAL A 133 13.13 -9.83 3.71
CA VAL A 133 13.08 -8.35 3.70
C VAL A 133 14.43 -7.74 3.36
N ASP A 134 15.53 -8.27 3.91
CA ASP A 134 16.87 -7.74 3.66
C ASP A 134 17.25 -7.86 2.17
N ASP A 135 16.96 -9.01 1.54
CA ASP A 135 17.21 -9.24 0.12
C ASP A 135 16.39 -8.28 -0.75
N VAL A 136 15.13 -8.01 -0.37
CA VAL A 136 14.25 -7.07 -1.10
C VAL A 136 14.73 -5.62 -0.94
N ILE A 137 15.24 -5.23 0.23
CA ILE A 137 15.84 -3.92 0.44
C ILE A 137 17.07 -3.76 -0.44
N GLU A 138 17.98 -4.74 -0.45
CA GLU A 138 19.18 -4.71 -1.28
C GLU A 138 18.83 -4.57 -2.78
N ALA A 139 17.87 -5.36 -3.26
CA ALA A 139 17.38 -5.24 -4.63
C ALA A 139 16.79 -3.86 -4.92
N THR A 140 15.99 -3.31 -3.99
CA THR A 140 15.37 -1.99 -4.14
C THR A 140 16.42 -0.88 -4.24
N LEU A 141 17.49 -0.93 -3.44
CA LEU A 141 18.57 0.06 -3.46
C LEU A 141 19.38 0.04 -4.76
N ALA A 142 19.35 -1.07 -5.50
CA ALA A 142 19.97 -1.19 -6.82
C ALA A 142 19.07 -0.71 -7.97
N MET A 143 17.79 -0.40 -7.71
CA MET A 143 16.80 0.02 -8.72
C MET A 143 16.64 1.55 -8.72
N PRO A 144 17.19 2.29 -9.69
CA PRO A 144 17.20 3.75 -9.68
C PRO A 144 15.80 4.39 -9.82
N ASN A 145 14.84 3.64 -10.37
CA ASN A 145 13.47 4.11 -10.57
C ASN A 145 12.55 3.86 -9.36
N ILE A 146 13.04 3.16 -8.34
CA ILE A 146 12.28 2.86 -7.12
C ILE A 146 12.80 3.69 -5.95
N HIS A 147 11.86 4.32 -5.23
CA HIS A 147 12.16 5.04 -4.00
C HIS A 147 11.54 4.35 -2.80
N LEU A 148 12.37 3.74 -1.96
CA LEU A 148 11.91 3.08 -0.74
C LEU A 148 11.62 4.10 0.35
N ASP A 149 10.34 4.35 0.63
CA ASP A 149 9.90 5.26 1.69
C ASP A 149 9.84 4.59 3.07
N GLY A 150 9.77 3.26 3.11
CA GLY A 150 9.74 2.49 4.35
C GLY A 150 8.92 1.20 4.24
N PHE A 151 8.25 0.85 5.33
CA PHE A 151 7.56 -0.43 5.50
C PHE A 151 6.08 -0.24 5.80
N HIS A 152 5.28 -1.22 5.38
CA HIS A 152 3.88 -1.34 5.74
C HIS A 152 3.66 -2.64 6.51
N PHE A 153 2.99 -2.54 7.66
CA PHE A 153 2.65 -3.68 8.50
C PHE A 153 1.14 -3.75 8.68
N HIS A 154 0.57 -4.95 8.53
CA HIS A 154 -0.84 -5.20 8.83
C HIS A 154 -0.94 -6.44 9.70
N SER A 155 -1.25 -6.23 10.99
CA SER A 155 -1.21 -7.30 12.00
C SER A 155 -2.53 -8.05 12.14
N ILE A 156 -3.69 -7.36 12.14
CA ILE A 156 -4.99 -7.95 12.45
C ILE A 156 -6.12 -7.14 11.78
N SER A 157 -7.11 -7.84 11.22
CA SER A 157 -8.46 -7.30 10.98
C SER A 157 -9.44 -8.00 11.94
N ASN A 158 -10.27 -7.24 12.66
CA ASN A 158 -11.29 -7.77 13.58
C ASN A 158 -12.52 -8.32 12.85
#